data_AF-B7CAE5-F1
#
_entry.id   AF-B7CAE5-F1
#
_cell.length_a   1.000
_cell.length_b   1.000
_cell.length_c   1.000
_cell.angle_alpha   90.00
_cell.angle_beta   90.00
_cell.angle_gamma   90.00
#
_symmetry.space_group_name_H-M   'P 1'
#
loop_
_entity.id
_entity.type
_entity.pdbx_description
1 polymer ?
#
loop_
_entity_poly.entity_id
_entity_poly.type
_entity_poly.pdbx_seq_one_letter_code
_entity_poly.pdbx_strand_id
1 'polypeptide(L)'
;LKNGRTLAEYGVLWMILKSKLAADQFKDQIGFFQDPICEELSLYCYDMYRNMDHIDFDVLMSYIEKEEVRNLLVSLMENPFHVYEYNEDFFNDSLMKIKECTLQDQIDQINNQIKNVQDPMIKISLASKKQELIIQRNEINHRKEG
;
A
#
# COMPACT_ATOMS: atom_id res chain seq x y z
N LEU A 1 -9.36 0.58 11.46
CA LEU A 1 -7.99 0.57 10.88
C LEU A 1 -7.85 -0.43 9.74
N LYS A 2 -8.16 -1.74 9.91
CA LYS A 2 -8.07 -2.75 8.85
C LYS A 2 -8.77 -2.38 7.53
N ASN A 3 -10.01 -1.90 7.58
CA ASN A 3 -10.76 -1.55 6.35
C ASN A 3 -10.14 -0.39 5.56
N GLY A 4 -9.53 0.59 6.24
CA GLY A 4 -8.93 1.76 5.58
C GLY A 4 -7.63 1.45 4.84
N ARG A 5 -6.84 0.48 5.34
CA ARG A 5 -5.63 0.02 4.65
C ARG A 5 -5.98 -0.79 3.42
N THR A 6 -6.88 -1.76 3.53
CA THR A 6 -7.29 -2.61 2.40
C THR A 6 -7.83 -1.77 1.24
N LEU A 7 -8.71 -0.80 1.52
CA LEU A 7 -9.21 0.12 0.49
C LEU A 7 -8.10 0.94 -0.17
N ALA A 8 -7.10 1.38 0.60
CA ALA A 8 -5.96 2.11 0.06
C ALA A 8 -5.05 1.22 -0.79
N GLU A 9 -4.82 -0.03 -0.40
CA GLU A 9 -4.08 -1.01 -1.19
C GLU A 9 -4.79 -1.29 -2.53
N TYR A 10 -6.11 -1.44 -2.51
CA TYR A 10 -6.92 -1.57 -3.73
C TYR A 10 -6.87 -0.31 -4.60
N GLY A 11 -6.91 0.88 -4.00
CA GLY A 11 -6.80 2.16 -4.71
C GLY A 11 -5.45 2.32 -5.40
N VAL A 12 -4.35 2.02 -4.70
CA VAL A 12 -3.00 2.00 -5.29
C VAL A 12 -2.93 0.98 -6.42
N LEU A 13 -3.39 -0.25 -6.20
CA LEU A 13 -3.34 -1.31 -7.20
C LEU A 13 -4.15 -0.95 -8.45
N TRP A 14 -5.29 -0.30 -8.27
CA TRP A 14 -6.08 0.24 -9.38
C TRP A 14 -5.30 1.30 -10.17
N MET A 15 -4.56 2.18 -9.51
CA MET A 15 -3.69 3.15 -10.19
C MET A 15 -2.51 2.49 -10.90
N ILE A 16 -1.92 1.43 -10.32
CA ILE A 16 -0.90 0.61 -10.96
C ILE A 16 -1.44 -0.02 -12.25
N LEU A 17 -2.66 -0.59 -12.23
CA LEU A 17 -3.28 -1.17 -13.42
C LEU A 17 -3.48 -0.14 -14.56
N LYS A 18 -3.58 1.15 -14.22
CA LYS A 18 -3.80 2.24 -15.17
C LYS A 18 -2.51 2.94 -15.62
N SER A 19 -1.41 2.78 -14.90
CA SER A 19 -0.20 3.58 -15.14
C SER A 19 1.08 2.90 -14.66
N LYS A 20 2.03 2.78 -15.58
CA LYS A 20 3.40 2.37 -15.27
C LYS A 20 4.09 3.30 -14.28
N LEU A 21 3.81 4.60 -14.35
CA LEU A 21 4.32 5.59 -13.41
C LEU A 21 3.89 5.27 -11.97
N ALA A 22 2.63 4.86 -11.77
CA ALA A 22 2.14 4.47 -10.45
C ALA A 22 2.85 3.21 -9.94
N ALA A 23 3.13 2.24 -10.83
CA ALA A 23 3.92 1.06 -10.52
C ALA A 23 5.33 1.42 -10.02
N ASP A 24 6.04 2.27 -10.76
CA ASP A 24 7.39 2.72 -10.41
C ASP A 24 7.39 3.50 -9.09
N GLN A 25 6.47 4.46 -8.94
CA GLN A 25 6.34 5.25 -7.71
C GLN A 25 5.99 4.40 -6.49
N PHE A 26 5.11 3.41 -6.61
CA PHE A 26 4.79 2.51 -5.50
C PHE A 26 6.00 1.68 -5.08
N LYS A 27 6.76 1.15 -6.05
CA LYS A 27 7.96 0.36 -5.79
C LYS A 27 9.03 1.18 -5.05
N ASP A 28 9.21 2.44 -5.43
CA ASP A 28 10.19 3.33 -4.80
C ASP A 28 9.77 3.78 -3.40
N GLN A 29 8.47 3.99 -3.17
CA GLN A 29 7.98 4.60 -1.93
C GLN A 29 7.51 3.61 -0.86
N ILE A 30 6.99 2.45 -1.26
CA ILE A 30 6.39 1.43 -0.38
C ILE A 30 7.04 0.08 -0.59
N GLY A 31 7.22 -0.33 -1.85
CA GLY A 31 7.88 -1.57 -2.24
C GLY A 31 6.97 -2.78 -2.35
N PHE A 32 6.10 -3.03 -1.37
CA PHE A 32 5.22 -4.22 -1.34
C PHE A 32 3.89 -3.94 -0.61
N PHE A 33 2.84 -4.66 -1.01
CA PHE A 33 1.53 -4.67 -0.36
C PHE A 33 1.54 -5.59 0.87
N GLN A 34 0.76 -5.26 1.90
CA GLN A 34 0.59 -6.16 3.04
C GLN A 34 -0.41 -7.28 2.72
N ASP A 35 -1.45 -6.99 1.93
CA ASP A 35 -2.35 -8.02 1.41
C ASP A 35 -1.64 -8.88 0.36
N PRO A 36 -1.48 -10.20 0.58
CA PRO A 36 -0.81 -11.08 -0.36
C PRO A 36 -1.46 -11.14 -1.74
N ILE A 37 -2.79 -10.97 -1.85
CA ILE A 37 -3.50 -11.03 -3.13
C ILE A 37 -3.21 -9.75 -3.93
N CYS A 38 -3.17 -8.60 -3.27
CA CYS A 38 -2.74 -7.33 -3.88
C CYS A 38 -1.30 -7.41 -4.36
N GLU A 39 -0.40 -7.95 -3.51
CA GLU A 39 1.00 -8.11 -3.84
C GLU A 39 1.15 -8.99 -5.08
N GLU A 40 0.50 -10.15 -5.11
CA GLU A 40 0.60 -11.06 -6.25
C GLU A 40 0.06 -10.44 -7.54
N LEU A 41 -1.08 -9.75 -7.51
CA LEU A 41 -1.60 -9.04 -8.69
C LEU A 41 -0.62 -7.95 -9.17
N SER A 42 0.02 -7.24 -8.24
CA SER A 42 1.02 -6.21 -8.58
C SER A 42 2.23 -6.78 -9.31
N LEU A 43 2.66 -8.00 -8.96
CA LEU A 43 3.77 -8.69 -9.62
C LEU A 43 3.44 -9.00 -11.09
N TYR A 44 2.22 -9.45 -11.39
CA TYR A 44 1.77 -9.62 -12.78
C TYR A 44 1.80 -8.29 -13.55
N CYS A 45 1.34 -7.20 -12.91
CA CYS A 45 1.39 -5.85 -13.50
C CYS A 45 2.83 -5.44 -13.82
N TYR A 46 3.76 -5.63 -12.88
CA TYR A 46 5.18 -5.29 -13.08
C TYR A 46 5.81 -6.10 -14.21
N ASP A 47 5.48 -7.38 -14.33
CA ASP A 47 6.01 -8.22 -15.41
C ASP A 47 5.53 -7.73 -16.79
N MET A 48 4.25 -7.37 -16.91
CA MET A 48 3.72 -6.76 -18.14
C MET A 48 4.41 -5.42 -18.46
N TYR A 49 4.61 -4.57 -17.45
CA TYR A 49 5.25 -3.27 -17.63
C TYR A 49 6.73 -3.31 -18.03
N ARG A 50 7.38 -4.48 -17.97
CA ARG A 50 8.74 -4.66 -18.53
C ARG A 50 8.78 -4.48 -20.04
N ASN A 51 7.70 -4.88 -20.72
CA ASN A 51 7.65 -4.94 -22.18
C ASN A 51 6.58 -4.04 -22.79
N MET A 52 5.66 -3.52 -21.98
CA MET A 52 4.52 -2.70 -22.41
C MET A 52 4.43 -1.43 -21.55
N ASP A 53 3.87 -0.35 -22.10
CA ASP A 53 3.63 0.89 -21.34
C ASP A 53 2.19 0.98 -20.79
N HIS A 54 1.32 0.07 -21.23
CA HIS A 54 -0.06 -0.06 -20.79
C HIS A 54 -0.41 -1.53 -20.56
N ILE A 55 -1.29 -1.79 -19.60
CA ILE A 55 -1.83 -3.12 -19.33
C ILE A 55 -3.11 -3.29 -20.15
N ASP A 56 -3.15 -4.38 -20.92
CA ASP A 56 -4.38 -4.91 -21.49
C ASP A 56 -5.00 -5.88 -20.46
N PHE A 57 -6.23 -5.60 -20.03
CA PHE A 57 -6.90 -6.37 -18.99
C PHE A 57 -7.25 -7.80 -19.43
N ASP A 58 -7.58 -8.03 -20.70
CA ASP A 58 -7.89 -9.37 -21.21
C ASP A 58 -6.62 -10.22 -21.23
N VAL A 59 -5.51 -9.61 -21.63
CA VAL A 59 -4.19 -10.24 -21.60
C VAL A 59 -3.78 -10.54 -20.16
N LEU A 60 -3.87 -9.56 -19.25
CA LEU A 60 -3.57 -9.75 -17.83
C LEU A 60 -4.40 -10.88 -17.22
N MET A 61 -5.71 -10.88 -17.46
CA MET A 61 -6.63 -11.91 -16.96
C MET A 61 -6.23 -13.32 -17.42
N SER A 62 -5.69 -13.44 -18.64
CA SER A 62 -5.22 -14.72 -19.19
C SER A 62 -3.92 -15.25 -18.55
N TYR A 63 -3.09 -14.38 -17.99
CA TYR A 63 -1.83 -14.75 -17.32
C TYR A 63 -2.02 -15.14 -15.84
N ILE A 64 -3.11 -14.71 -15.21
CA ILE A 64 -3.33 -14.96 -13.79
C ILE A 64 -3.87 -16.39 -13.59
N GLU A 65 -3.06 -17.24 -12.97
CA GLU A 65 -3.45 -18.64 -12.69
C GLU A 65 -4.44 -18.74 -11.53
N LYS A 66 -4.15 -18.04 -10.42
CA LYS A 66 -4.93 -18.14 -9.18
C LYS A 66 -6.28 -17.45 -9.29
N GLU A 67 -7.34 -18.17 -8.90
CA GLU A 67 -8.72 -17.68 -8.95
C GLU A 67 -8.93 -16.45 -8.07
N GLU A 68 -8.38 -16.44 -6.85
CA GLU A 68 -8.52 -15.31 -5.91
C GLU A 68 -7.91 -14.01 -6.44
N VAL A 69 -6.80 -14.09 -7.19
CA VAL A 69 -6.14 -12.94 -7.83
C VAL A 69 -6.96 -12.45 -9.03
N ARG A 70 -7.55 -13.37 -9.82
CA ARG A 70 -8.49 -13.01 -10.90
C ARG A 70 -9.74 -12.34 -10.33
N ASN A 71 -10.29 -12.86 -9.23
CA ASN A 71 -11.45 -12.28 -8.58
C ASN A 71 -11.16 -10.85 -8.09
N LEU A 72 -9.98 -10.60 -7.51
CA LEU A 72 -9.57 -9.25 -7.16
C LEU A 72 -9.51 -8.34 -8.39
N LEU A 73 -8.91 -8.79 -9.50
CA LEU A 73 -8.86 -8.02 -10.74
C LEU A 73 -10.27 -7.66 -11.23
N VAL A 74 -11.19 -8.64 -11.26
CA VAL A 74 -12.61 -8.40 -11.63
C VAL A 74 -13.23 -7.34 -10.73
N SER A 75 -13.09 -7.46 -9.41
CA SER A 75 -13.62 -6.47 -8.46
C SER A 75 -13.05 -5.06 -8.66
N LEU A 76 -11.78 -4.94 -9.08
CA LEU A 76 -11.20 -3.64 -9.42
C LEU A 76 -11.70 -3.10 -10.76
N MET A 77 -11.94 -3.97 -11.74
CA MET A 77 -12.50 -3.60 -13.05
C MET A 77 -13.95 -3.09 -12.96
N GLU A 78 -14.71 -3.48 -11.93
CA GLU A 78 -15.99 -2.87 -11.59
C GLU A 78 -15.87 -1.38 -11.21
N ASN A 79 -14.65 -0.87 -11.07
CA ASN A 79 -14.30 0.51 -10.74
C ASN A 79 -15.00 1.01 -9.46
N PRO A 80 -14.75 0.39 -8.30
CA PRO A 80 -15.40 0.75 -7.04
C PRO A 80 -15.04 2.17 -6.56
N PHE A 81 -13.97 2.77 -7.12
CA PHE A 81 -13.52 4.11 -6.79
C PHE A 81 -14.10 5.18 -7.71
N HIS A 82 -14.79 4.79 -8.79
CA HIS A 82 -15.27 5.70 -9.84
C HIS A 82 -14.17 6.56 -10.48
N VAL A 83 -12.95 6.02 -10.56
CA VAL A 83 -11.77 6.65 -11.18
C VAL A 83 -11.40 5.86 -12.43
N TYR A 84 -11.56 6.42 -13.63
CA TYR A 84 -11.44 5.66 -14.88
C TYR A 84 -10.03 5.65 -15.49
N GLU A 85 -9.28 6.72 -15.25
CA GLU A 85 -7.91 6.94 -15.72
C GLU A 85 -6.96 7.11 -14.54
N TYR A 86 -5.66 7.17 -14.80
CA TYR A 86 -4.69 7.49 -13.76
C TYR A 86 -5.01 8.85 -13.12
N ASN A 87 -5.10 8.87 -11.80
CA ASN A 87 -5.34 10.05 -11.01
C ASN A 87 -4.24 10.14 -9.93
N GLU A 88 -3.35 11.10 -10.08
CA GLU A 88 -2.19 11.26 -9.19
C GLU A 88 -2.59 11.65 -7.76
N ASP A 89 -3.60 12.49 -7.58
CA ASP A 89 -4.07 12.89 -6.26
C ASP A 89 -4.65 11.71 -5.49
N PHE A 90 -5.53 10.94 -6.14
CA PHE A 90 -6.12 9.72 -5.57
C PHE A 90 -5.05 8.66 -5.25
N PHE A 91 -4.05 8.51 -6.14
CA PHE A 91 -2.92 7.64 -5.92
C PHE A 91 -2.12 8.06 -4.68
N ASN A 92 -1.78 9.35 -4.57
CA ASN A 92 -1.03 9.90 -3.46
C ASN A 92 -1.79 9.78 -2.14
N ASP A 93 -3.10 10.03 -2.12
CA ASP A 93 -3.94 9.84 -0.93
C ASP A 93 -3.93 8.40 -0.44
N SER A 94 -4.02 7.45 -1.38
CA SER A 94 -3.97 6.02 -1.10
C SER A 94 -2.58 5.61 -0.57
N LEU A 95 -1.49 6.09 -1.19
CA LEU A 95 -0.13 5.90 -0.69
C LEU A 95 0.05 6.45 0.72
N MET A 96 -0.40 7.68 0.98
CA MET A 96 -0.32 8.29 2.30
C MET A 96 -1.08 7.47 3.34
N LYS A 97 -2.22 6.88 2.97
CA LYS A 97 -2.97 6.02 3.88
C LYS A 97 -2.22 4.72 4.21
N ILE A 98 -1.56 4.09 3.24
CA ILE A 98 -0.73 2.90 3.48
C ILE A 98 0.45 3.25 4.41
N LYS A 99 1.12 4.39 4.19
CA LYS A 99 2.23 4.86 5.05
C LYS A 99 1.77 5.12 6.47
N GLU A 100 0.65 5.82 6.64
CA GLU A 100 0.03 6.09 7.94
C GLU A 100 -0.26 4.80 8.71
N CYS A 101 -0.89 3.82 8.05
CA CYS A 101 -1.18 2.51 8.66
C CYS A 101 0.09 1.74 9.01
N THR A 102 1.12 1.78 8.14
CA THR A 102 2.40 1.11 8.39
C THR A 102 3.12 1.69 9.61
N LEU A 103 3.14 3.02 9.75
CA LEU A 103 3.71 3.66 10.94
C LEU A 103 2.93 3.30 12.21
N GLN A 104 1.59 3.22 12.11
CA GLN A 104 0.76 2.79 13.23
C GLN A 104 1.08 1.35 13.65
N ASP A 105 1.21 0.42 12.70
CA ASP A 105 1.57 -0.97 12.98
C ASP A 105 2.95 -1.07 13.65
N GLN A 106 3.93 -0.29 13.20
CA GLN A 106 5.26 -0.23 13.83
C GLN A 106 5.20 0.32 15.27
N ILE A 107 4.39 1.37 15.50
CA ILE A 107 4.16 1.92 16.84
C ILE A 107 3.55 0.86 17.76
N ASP A 108 2.57 0.11 17.27
CA ASP A 108 1.89 -0.92 18.06
C ASP A 108 2.81 -2.12 18.36
N GLN A 109 3.66 -2.51 17.41
CA GLN A 109 4.72 -3.49 17.63
C GLN A 109 5.69 -3.03 18.73
N ILE A 110 6.17 -1.77 18.67
CA ILE A 110 7.06 -1.22 19.70
C ILE A 110 6.36 -1.15 21.06
N ASN A 111 5.09 -0.75 21.11
CA ASN A 111 4.31 -0.75 22.34
C ASN A 111 4.26 -2.15 22.98
N ASN A 112 4.06 -3.19 22.16
CA ASN A 112 4.08 -4.58 22.62
C ASN A 112 5.48 -5.01 23.08
N GLN A 113 6.55 -4.59 22.40
CA GLN A 113 7.92 -4.86 22.84
C GLN A 113 8.21 -4.20 24.20
N ILE A 114 7.85 -2.93 24.39
CA ILE A 114 8.07 -2.19 25.65
C ILE A 114 7.39 -2.89 26.84
N LYS A 115 6.18 -3.44 26.65
CA LYS A 115 5.46 -4.19 27.69
C LYS A 115 6.21 -5.45 28.14
N ASN A 116 6.94 -6.09 27.23
CA ASN A 116 7.56 -7.40 27.46
C ASN A 116 9.06 -7.33 27.79
N VAL A 117 9.74 -6.23 27.47
CA VAL A 117 11.15 -6.02 27.81
C VAL A 117 11.28 -5.72 29.30
N GLN A 118 12.29 -6.29 29.98
CA GLN A 118 12.61 -5.95 31.38
C GLN A 118 13.73 -4.91 31.49
N ASP A 119 14.69 -4.93 30.55
CA ASP A 119 15.85 -4.04 30.54
C ASP A 119 15.43 -2.56 30.37
N PRO A 120 15.74 -1.68 31.36
CA PRO A 120 15.42 -0.26 31.30
C PRO A 120 16.07 0.48 30.12
N MET A 121 17.30 0.12 29.72
CA MET A 121 18.00 0.77 28.62
C MET A 121 17.35 0.44 27.28
N ILE A 122 16.93 -0.81 27.09
CA ILE A 122 16.16 -1.21 25.91
C ILE A 122 14.80 -0.51 25.89
N LYS A 123 14.12 -0.36 27.04
CA LYS A 123 12.86 0.40 27.12
C LYS A 123 13.02 1.85 26.69
N ILE A 124 14.09 2.52 27.12
CA ILE A 124 14.37 3.91 26.72
C ILE A 124 14.58 4.01 25.22
N SER A 125 15.40 3.12 24.65
CA SER A 125 15.64 3.08 23.19
C SER A 125 14.35 2.87 22.40
N LEU A 126 13.50 1.92 22.82
CA LEU A 126 12.21 1.66 22.20
C LEU A 126 11.25 2.86 22.32
N ALA A 127 11.25 3.55 23.47
CA ALA A 127 10.42 4.74 23.66
C ALA A 127 10.86 5.91 22.76
N SER A 128 12.17 6.12 22.59
CA SER A 128 12.70 7.12 21.65
C SER A 128 12.28 6.81 20.21
N LYS A 129 12.45 5.56 19.76
CA LYS A 129 12.03 5.12 18.42
C LYS A 129 10.51 5.29 18.22
N LYS A 130 9.70 4.95 19.22
CA LYS A 130 8.25 5.18 19.18
C LYS A 130 7.92 6.65 18.97
N GLN A 131 8.60 7.55 19.68
CA GLN A 131 8.36 8.99 19.57
C GLN A 131 8.67 9.51 18.17
N GLU A 132 9.76 9.06 17.56
CA GLU A 132 10.12 9.40 16.17
C GLU A 132 9.03 8.96 15.18
N LEU A 133 8.51 7.74 15.33
CA LEU A 133 7.44 7.24 14.46
C LEU A 133 6.11 7.99 14.65
N ILE A 134 5.79 8.41 15.87
CA ILE A 134 4.61 9.23 16.15
C ILE A 134 4.72 10.59 15.43
N ILE A 135 5.90 11.22 15.46
CA ILE A 135 6.14 12.49 14.77
C ILE A 135 5.94 12.31 13.26
N GLN A 136 6.57 11.29 12.65
CA GLN A 136 6.42 11.01 11.22
C GLN A 136 4.96 10.75 10.83
N ARG A 137 4.20 10.00 11.64
CA ARG A 137 2.79 9.72 11.37
C ARG A 137 1.94 10.99 11.46
N ASN A 138 2.22 11.86 12.43
CA ASN A 138 1.49 13.11 12.59
C ASN A 138 1.79 14.09 11.43
N GLU A 139 3.02 14.10 10.90
CA GLU A 139 3.36 14.87 9.70
C GLU A 139 2.54 14.44 8.47
N ILE A 140 2.28 13.13 8.31
CA ILE A 140 1.38 12.64 7.25
C ILE A 140 -0.04 13.15 7.45
N ASN A 141 -0.55 13.12 8.68
CA ASN A 141 -1.92 13.57 8.97
C ASN A 141 -2.08 15.08 8.72
N HIS A 142 -1.10 15.91 9.10
CA HIS A 142 -1.15 17.35 8.87
C HIS A 142 -1.12 17.72 7.38
N ARG A 143 -0.46 16.92 6.53
CA ARG A 143 -0.47 17.13 5.07
C ARG A 143 -1.83 16.83 4.43
N LYS A 144 -2.70 16.07 5.08
CA LYS A 144 -4.06 15.77 4.60
C LYS A 144 -5.08 16.85 4.98
N GLU A 145 -4.75 17.71 5.93
CA GLU A 145 -5.64 18.75 6.48
C GLU A 145 -5.45 20.14 5.83
N GLY A 146 -4.40 20.33 5.03
CA GLY A 146 -4.08 21.58 4.33
C GLY A 146 -4.29 21.47 2.84
#